data_AF-A0A0D0C9A6-F1
#
_entry.id   AF-A0A0D0C9A6-F1
#
_cell.length_a   1.000
_cell.length_b   1.000
_cell.length_c   1.000
_cell.angle_alpha   90.00
_cell.angle_beta   90.00
_cell.angle_gamma   90.00
#
_symmetry.space_group_name_H-M   'P 1'
#
loop_
_entity.id
_entity.type
_entity.pdbx_description
1 polymer ?
#
loop_
_entity_poly.entity_id
_entity_poly.type
_entity_poly.pdbx_seq_one_letter_code
_entity_poly.pdbx_strand_id
1 'polypeptide(L)'
;IRGSIQEKIFHVGEAKSDFEQAQIVYDAFQCHEWVHDIGRVLHRDINMNNVMFRRINGEVYGVLNDFDLATSIDDLDRTPTSKHRTGTRPFMACEQHDIDWNGPSRYRHDAESFFYLILMLGCDHSGPGKKVKDPPFQAWINGSDEYLSDKKHKLLTT
;
A
#
# COMPACT_ATOMS: atom_id res chain seq x y z
N ILE A 1 4.65 -12.18 33.06
CA ILE A 1 5.44 -12.39 31.83
C ILE A 1 5.12 -11.24 30.89
N ARG A 2 6.08 -10.35 30.62
CA ARG A 2 5.99 -9.39 29.52
C ARG A 2 6.65 -10.06 28.32
N GLY A 3 5.86 -10.46 27.35
CA GLY A 3 6.34 -11.03 26.11
C GLY A 3 5.16 -11.12 25.16
N SER A 4 5.08 -10.19 24.22
CA SER A 4 4.27 -10.44 23.03
C SER A 4 4.93 -11.59 22.30
N ILE A 5 4.28 -12.75 22.26
CA ILE A 5 4.58 -13.76 21.26
C ILE A 5 3.96 -13.21 19.98
N GLN A 6 4.65 -12.26 19.34
CA GLN A 6 4.32 -11.93 17.96
C GLN A 6 4.82 -13.11 17.13
N GLU A 7 3.88 -13.80 16.49
CA GLU A 7 4.23 -14.72 15.40
C GLU A 7 5.16 -13.98 14.45
N LYS A 8 6.21 -14.66 13.97
CA LYS A 8 7.19 -14.03 13.11
C LYS A 8 6.52 -13.62 11.79
N ILE A 9 6.46 -12.32 11.57
CA ILE A 9 6.05 -11.68 10.32
C ILE A 9 7.29 -11.25 9.53
N PHE A 10 7.17 -11.23 8.22
CA PHE A 10 8.24 -10.99 7.26
C PHE A 10 7.80 -9.94 6.25
N HIS A 11 8.75 -9.18 5.71
CA HIS A 11 8.46 -8.22 4.65
C HIS A 11 8.12 -8.94 3.33
N VAL A 12 7.26 -8.33 2.49
CA VAL A 12 6.90 -8.87 1.16
C VAL A 12 8.12 -9.15 0.25
N GLY A 13 9.24 -8.46 0.46
CA GLY A 13 10.51 -8.72 -0.23
C GLY A 13 11.22 -10.01 0.17
N GLU A 14 10.84 -10.63 1.28
CA GLU A 14 11.42 -11.90 1.78
C GLU A 14 10.69 -13.15 1.26
N ALA A 15 9.69 -12.98 0.38
CA ALA A 15 9.03 -14.08 -0.30
C ALA A 15 10.05 -14.93 -1.10
N LYS A 16 9.79 -16.22 -1.27
CA LYS A 16 10.73 -17.13 -1.97
C LYS A 16 10.53 -17.14 -3.49
N SER A 17 9.38 -16.68 -3.97
CA SER A 17 9.03 -16.65 -5.38
C SER A 17 8.05 -15.52 -5.67
N ASP A 18 7.92 -15.15 -6.94
CA ASP A 18 6.92 -14.19 -7.40
C ASP A 18 5.49 -14.68 -7.11
N PHE A 19 5.28 -16.00 -7.11
CA PHE A 19 4.00 -16.61 -6.74
C PHE A 19 3.67 -16.37 -5.26
N GLU A 20 4.62 -16.60 -4.35
CA GLU A 20 4.41 -16.29 -2.94
C GLU A 20 4.17 -14.77 -2.76
N GLN A 21 4.92 -13.93 -3.46
CA GLN A 21 4.74 -12.48 -3.41
C GLN A 21 3.35 -12.04 -3.89
N ALA A 22 2.86 -12.61 -4.98
CA ALA A 22 1.51 -12.37 -5.49
C ALA A 22 0.43 -12.83 -4.50
N GLN A 23 0.59 -14.01 -3.89
CA GLN A 23 -0.33 -14.51 -2.87
C GLN A 23 -0.39 -13.58 -1.65
N ILE A 24 0.76 -13.08 -1.20
CA ILE A 24 0.85 -12.14 -0.07
C ILE A 24 0.08 -10.85 -0.35
N VAL A 25 0.27 -10.26 -1.54
CA VAL A 25 -0.46 -9.05 -1.94
C VAL A 25 -1.96 -9.31 -2.06
N TYR A 26 -2.34 -10.46 -2.63
CA TYR A 26 -3.74 -10.87 -2.76
C TYR A 26 -4.43 -11.04 -1.40
N ASP A 27 -3.79 -11.72 -0.44
CA ASP A 27 -4.30 -11.88 0.92
C ASP A 27 -4.42 -10.52 1.64
N ALA A 28 -3.44 -9.62 1.48
CA ALA A 28 -3.49 -8.28 2.05
C ALA A 28 -4.62 -7.44 1.45
N PHE A 29 -4.89 -7.59 0.15
CA PHE A 29 -6.03 -6.94 -0.51
C PHE A 29 -7.37 -7.47 0.01
N GLN A 30 -7.52 -8.79 0.17
CA GLN A 30 -8.73 -9.36 0.79
C GLN A 30 -8.91 -8.90 2.25
N CYS A 31 -7.80 -8.79 3.00
CA CYS A 31 -7.83 -8.25 4.36
C CYS A 31 -8.31 -6.79 4.37
N HIS A 32 -7.83 -5.97 3.42
CA HIS A 32 -8.30 -4.60 3.24
C HIS A 32 -9.81 -4.55 2.94
N GLU A 33 -10.30 -5.41 2.06
CA GLU A 33 -11.73 -5.51 1.72
C GLU A 33 -12.57 -5.86 2.96
N TRP A 34 -12.14 -6.82 3.78
CA TRP A 34 -12.82 -7.15 5.04
C TRP A 34 -12.79 -6.01 6.07
N VAL A 35 -11.65 -5.34 6.21
CA VAL A 35 -11.51 -4.19 7.14
C VAL A 35 -12.39 -3.03 6.67
N HIS A 36 -12.52 -2.81 5.37
CA HIS A 36 -13.43 -1.83 4.81
C HIS A 36 -14.89 -2.20 5.05
N ASP A 37 -15.32 -3.40 4.66
CA ASP A 37 -16.73 -3.78 4.65
C ASP A 37 -17.30 -4.02 6.05
N ILE A 38 -16.52 -4.68 6.91
CA ILE A 38 -16.95 -5.05 8.27
C ILE A 38 -16.46 -4.01 9.28
N GLY A 39 -15.18 -3.67 9.19
CA GLY A 39 -14.54 -2.74 10.13
C GLY A 39 -14.88 -1.28 9.86
N ARG A 40 -15.41 -0.96 8.68
CA ARG A 40 -15.69 0.41 8.22
C ARG A 40 -14.46 1.32 8.29
N VAL A 41 -13.29 0.78 7.96
CA VAL A 41 -12.01 1.49 8.06
C VAL A 41 -11.30 1.55 6.71
N LEU A 42 -10.72 2.71 6.39
CA LEU A 42 -9.75 2.89 5.32
C LEU A 42 -8.34 2.84 5.89
N HIS A 43 -7.41 2.17 5.21
CA HIS A 43 -6.03 1.98 5.67
C HIS A 43 -5.19 3.25 5.46
N ARG A 44 -5.29 3.86 4.29
CA ARG A 44 -4.68 5.15 3.90
C ARG A 44 -3.15 5.17 3.78
N ASP A 45 -2.48 4.08 4.12
CA ASP A 45 -1.02 3.93 3.92
C ASP A 45 -0.60 2.53 3.45
N ILE A 46 -1.19 2.07 2.34
CA ILE A 46 -0.73 0.82 1.69
C ILE A 46 0.63 1.08 1.03
N ASN A 47 1.65 0.34 1.45
CA ASN A 47 3.01 0.42 0.89
C ASN A 47 3.76 -0.91 1.10
N MET A 48 4.99 -1.01 0.56
CA MET A 48 5.81 -2.24 0.63
C MET A 48 6.21 -2.66 2.05
N ASN A 49 6.19 -1.75 3.03
CA ASN A 49 6.51 -2.06 4.42
C ASN A 49 5.29 -2.55 5.20
N ASN A 50 4.10 -2.10 4.80
CA ASN A 50 2.84 -2.38 5.47
C ASN A 50 2.15 -3.65 4.94
N VAL A 51 2.53 -4.10 3.73
CA VAL A 51 2.19 -5.44 3.24
C VAL A 51 3.27 -6.44 3.66
N MET A 52 2.90 -7.33 4.56
CA MET A 52 3.77 -8.31 5.19
C MET A 52 3.20 -9.72 5.00
N PHE A 53 3.88 -10.73 5.53
CA PHE A 53 3.34 -12.09 5.57
C PHE A 53 3.83 -12.87 6.77
N ARG A 54 3.10 -13.92 7.13
CA ARG A 54 3.56 -14.97 8.05
C ARG A 54 3.63 -16.30 7.32
N ARG A 55 4.47 -17.21 7.82
CA ARG A 55 4.58 -18.56 7.27
C ARG A 55 4.14 -19.60 8.29
N ILE A 56 3.16 -20.41 7.93
CA ILE A 56 2.61 -21.45 8.78
C ILE A 56 2.63 -22.76 8.00
N ASN A 57 3.31 -23.77 8.53
CA ASN A 57 3.42 -25.09 7.91
C ASN A 57 3.92 -25.07 6.45
N GLY A 58 4.76 -24.09 6.10
CA GLY A 58 5.30 -23.93 4.74
C GLY A 58 4.51 -22.96 3.87
N GLU A 59 3.23 -22.72 4.17
CA GLU A 59 2.34 -21.83 3.42
C GLU A 59 2.49 -20.36 3.84
N VAL A 60 2.35 -19.44 2.88
CA VAL A 60 2.38 -18.00 3.11
C VAL A 60 0.97 -17.47 3.32
N TYR A 61 0.83 -16.54 4.28
CA TYR A 61 -0.42 -15.81 4.52
C TYR A 61 -0.08 -14.33 4.57
N GLY A 62 -0.62 -13.57 3.63
CA GLY A 62 -0.44 -12.11 3.63
C GLY A 62 -1.09 -11.46 4.84
N VAL A 63 -0.46 -10.39 5.30
CA VAL A 63 -0.86 -9.60 6.47
C VAL A 63 -0.79 -8.15 6.07
N LEU A 64 -1.91 -7.44 6.22
CA LEU A 64 -1.94 -5.99 6.15
C LEU A 64 -1.70 -5.42 7.54
N ASN A 65 -0.62 -4.65 7.70
CA ASN A 65 -0.17 -4.10 8.98
C ASN A 65 -0.14 -2.57 8.94
N ASP A 66 -0.01 -1.96 10.14
CA ASP A 66 0.14 -0.52 10.35
C ASP A 66 -1.09 0.32 9.99
N PHE A 67 -2.03 0.36 10.93
CA PHE A 67 -3.28 1.14 10.84
C PHE A 67 -3.16 2.52 11.51
N ASP A 68 -1.96 3.04 11.76
CA ASP A 68 -1.79 4.32 12.48
C ASP A 68 -2.34 5.53 11.71
N LEU A 69 -2.37 5.45 10.38
CA LEU A 69 -2.99 6.46 9.49
C LEU A 69 -4.44 6.14 9.11
N ALA A 70 -4.98 5.03 9.61
CA ALA A 70 -6.30 4.57 9.26
C ALA A 70 -7.40 5.52 9.73
N THR A 71 -8.54 5.48 9.07
CA THR A 71 -9.70 6.33 9.42
C THR A 71 -10.99 5.54 9.29
N SER A 72 -11.86 5.71 10.28
CA SER A 72 -13.24 5.24 10.22
C SER A 72 -14.01 5.98 9.14
N ILE A 73 -14.71 5.23 8.29
CA ILE A 73 -15.59 5.75 7.25
C ILE A 73 -16.68 6.64 7.87
N ASP A 74 -17.12 6.32 9.09
CA ASP A 74 -18.17 7.06 9.79
C ASP A 74 -17.71 8.42 10.34
N ASP A 75 -16.39 8.67 10.36
CA ASP A 75 -15.78 9.92 10.83
C ASP A 75 -15.12 10.75 9.71
N LEU A 76 -15.33 10.38 8.43
CA LEU A 76 -14.67 11.06 7.30
C LEU A 76 -14.99 12.57 7.25
N ASP A 77 -16.24 12.97 7.52
CA ASP A 77 -16.66 14.38 7.53
C ASP A 77 -16.09 15.18 8.71
N ARG A 78 -15.56 14.49 9.72
CA ARG A 78 -14.95 15.08 10.92
C ARG A 78 -13.43 15.09 10.86
N THR A 79 -12.86 14.49 9.81
CA THR A 79 -11.42 14.36 9.68
C THR A 79 -10.83 15.70 9.22
N PRO A 80 -9.78 16.22 9.90
CA PRO A 80 -9.12 17.44 9.46
C PRO A 80 -8.57 17.28 8.05
N THR A 81 -8.75 18.28 7.18
CA THR A 81 -8.28 18.26 5.80
C THR A 81 -6.77 18.05 5.67
N SER A 82 -5.98 18.51 6.65
CA SER A 82 -4.54 18.25 6.72
C SER A 82 -4.20 16.76 6.82
N LYS A 83 -5.12 15.94 7.35
CA LYS A 83 -4.95 14.50 7.38
C LYS A 83 -5.30 13.86 6.06
N HIS A 84 -6.04 14.47 5.13
CA HIS A 84 -6.48 13.78 3.92
C HIS A 84 -5.31 13.42 2.98
N ARG A 85 -4.22 14.21 3.01
CA ARG A 85 -3.02 14.04 2.17
C ARG A 85 -1.85 13.35 2.90
N THR A 86 -2.15 12.53 3.91
CA THR A 86 -1.15 11.70 4.60
C THR A 86 -1.00 10.34 3.92
N GLY A 87 0.20 9.77 3.96
CA GLY A 87 0.53 8.46 3.42
C GLY A 87 1.90 8.45 2.76
N THR A 88 2.30 7.30 2.25
CA THR A 88 3.58 7.14 1.54
C THR A 88 3.44 7.63 0.10
N ARG A 89 3.99 8.81 -0.21
CA ARG A 89 3.78 9.58 -1.47
C ARG A 89 3.81 8.74 -2.77
N PRO A 90 4.78 7.82 -3.00
CA PRO A 90 4.77 6.96 -4.19
C PRO A 90 3.48 6.14 -4.37
N PHE A 91 2.83 5.74 -3.27
CA PHE A 91 1.65 4.87 -3.26
C PHE A 91 0.34 5.65 -3.14
N MET A 92 0.34 6.91 -2.71
CA MET A 92 -0.89 7.72 -2.60
C MET A 92 -1.64 7.79 -3.94
N ALA A 93 -2.96 7.97 -3.92
CA ALA A 93 -3.71 8.15 -5.15
C ALA A 93 -3.37 9.47 -5.87
N CYS A 94 -3.55 9.48 -7.19
CA CYS A 94 -3.23 10.59 -8.08
C CYS A 94 -3.75 11.93 -7.57
N GLU A 95 -5.05 12.00 -7.23
CA GLU A 95 -5.68 13.26 -6.79
C GLU A 95 -5.18 13.74 -5.42
N GLN A 96 -4.59 12.88 -4.59
CA GLN A 96 -4.09 13.28 -3.27
C GLN A 96 -2.77 14.08 -3.37
N HIS A 97 -2.15 14.12 -4.55
CA HIS A 97 -1.01 14.99 -4.83
C HIS A 97 -1.40 16.42 -5.19
N ASP A 98 -2.67 16.69 -5.52
CA ASP A 98 -3.15 18.04 -5.74
C ASP A 98 -3.22 18.79 -4.41
N ILE A 99 -2.68 20.01 -4.38
CA ILE A 99 -2.67 20.86 -3.18
C ILE A 99 -4.06 21.37 -2.83
N ASP A 100 -4.93 21.51 -3.82
CA ASP A 100 -6.29 21.98 -3.68
C ASP A 100 -7.27 20.83 -3.37
N TRP A 101 -6.79 19.57 -3.40
CA TRP A 101 -7.61 18.43 -3.04
C TRP A 101 -7.89 18.40 -1.53
N ASN A 102 -9.18 18.50 -1.20
CA ASN A 102 -9.69 18.53 0.16
C ASN A 102 -10.76 17.45 0.43
N GLY A 103 -10.97 16.55 -0.53
CA GLY A 103 -11.99 15.50 -0.44
C GLY A 103 -11.67 14.46 0.65
N PRO A 104 -12.68 13.69 1.09
CA PRO A 104 -12.45 12.57 2.01
C PRO A 104 -11.66 11.46 1.29
N SER A 105 -10.92 10.68 2.07
CA SER A 105 -10.35 9.41 1.59
C SER A 105 -11.46 8.43 1.20
N ARG A 106 -11.18 7.59 0.21
CA ARG A 106 -12.12 6.62 -0.36
C ARG A 106 -11.44 5.27 -0.54
N TYR A 107 -12.22 4.20 -0.58
CA TYR A 107 -11.73 2.85 -0.86
C TYR A 107 -10.83 2.78 -2.09
N ARG A 108 -11.20 3.49 -3.17
CA ARG A 108 -10.40 3.54 -4.40
C ARG A 108 -8.98 4.07 -4.21
N HIS A 109 -8.72 4.88 -3.19
CA HIS A 109 -7.38 5.40 -2.94
C HIS A 109 -6.45 4.31 -2.40
N ASP A 110 -6.95 3.47 -1.51
CA ASP A 110 -6.21 2.30 -1.04
C ASP A 110 -6.04 1.27 -2.17
N ALA A 111 -7.07 1.05 -2.99
CA ALA A 111 -6.98 0.18 -4.16
C ALA A 111 -5.94 0.67 -5.19
N GLU A 112 -5.89 1.98 -5.45
CA GLU A 112 -4.87 2.60 -6.31
C GLU A 112 -3.46 2.46 -5.70
N SER A 113 -3.35 2.51 -4.37
CA SER A 113 -2.09 2.24 -3.66
C SER A 113 -1.62 0.79 -3.83
N PHE A 114 -2.54 -0.20 -3.78
CA PHE A 114 -2.23 -1.60 -4.12
C PHE A 114 -1.78 -1.76 -5.57
N PHE A 115 -2.39 -1.04 -6.51
CA PHE A 115 -1.95 -1.05 -7.90
C PHE A 115 -0.50 -0.55 -8.05
N TYR A 116 -0.13 0.55 -7.39
CA TYR A 116 1.25 1.04 -7.41
C TYR A 116 2.23 0.09 -6.71
N LEU A 117 1.81 -0.56 -5.63
CA LEU A 117 2.58 -1.62 -4.98
C LEU A 117 2.90 -2.76 -5.97
N ILE A 118 1.90 -3.28 -6.68
CA ILE A 118 2.08 -4.36 -7.65
C ILE A 118 3.02 -3.92 -8.78
N LEU A 119 2.85 -2.71 -9.33
CA LEU A 119 3.71 -2.18 -10.38
C LEU A 119 5.17 -2.13 -9.95
N MET A 120 5.45 -1.58 -8.77
CA MET A 120 6.83 -1.47 -8.29
C MET A 120 7.42 -2.84 -7.89
N LEU A 121 6.62 -3.75 -7.32
CA LEU A 121 7.08 -5.11 -7.05
C LEU A 121 7.45 -5.84 -8.36
N GLY A 122 6.61 -5.74 -9.40
CA GLY A 122 6.81 -6.43 -10.67
C GLY A 122 7.83 -5.79 -11.62
N CYS A 123 8.05 -4.47 -11.55
CA CYS A 123 8.91 -3.76 -12.50
C CYS A 123 10.28 -3.38 -11.93
N ASP A 124 10.39 -3.08 -10.63
CA ASP A 124 11.67 -2.68 -10.03
C ASP A 124 12.48 -3.87 -9.52
N HIS A 125 11.92 -5.08 -9.54
CA HIS A 125 12.56 -6.28 -9.00
C HIS A 125 12.60 -7.41 -10.03
N SER A 126 13.69 -8.18 -10.02
CA SER A 126 13.87 -9.41 -10.81
C SER A 126 13.33 -10.67 -10.12
N GLY A 127 12.71 -10.47 -8.96
CA GLY A 127 12.24 -11.47 -8.01
C GLY A 127 12.14 -10.83 -6.62
N PRO A 128 11.54 -11.51 -5.62
CA PRO A 128 11.29 -10.89 -4.33
C PRO A 128 12.57 -10.34 -3.68
N GLY A 129 12.53 -9.07 -3.29
CA GLY A 129 13.66 -8.37 -2.64
C GLY A 129 14.88 -8.10 -3.53
N LYS A 130 14.87 -8.53 -4.80
CA LYS A 130 16.01 -8.42 -5.72
C LYS A 130 15.81 -7.28 -6.71
N LYS A 131 16.13 -6.06 -6.28
CA LYS A 131 16.07 -4.87 -7.15
C LYS A 131 16.89 -5.06 -8.43
N VAL A 132 16.33 -4.63 -9.56
CA VAL A 132 17.06 -4.58 -10.84
C VAL A 132 18.09 -3.44 -10.81
N LYS A 133 19.06 -3.49 -11.74
CA LYS A 133 20.13 -2.48 -11.81
C LYS A 133 19.60 -1.06 -12.06
N ASP A 134 18.64 -0.94 -12.95
CA ASP A 134 18.05 0.33 -13.40
C ASP A 134 16.51 0.29 -13.19
N PRO A 135 16.02 0.45 -11.95
CA PRO A 135 14.60 0.28 -11.64
C PRO A 135 13.74 1.38 -12.30
N PRO A 136 12.73 1.01 -13.12
CA PRO A 136 11.90 1.96 -13.86
C PRO A 136 11.21 3.02 -12.99
N PHE A 137 10.82 2.67 -11.75
CA PHE A 137 10.11 3.59 -10.85
C PHE A 137 11.03 4.35 -9.89
N GLN A 138 12.36 4.33 -10.08
CA GLN A 138 13.27 5.10 -9.22
C GLN A 138 12.97 6.61 -9.20
N ALA A 139 12.64 7.20 -10.36
CA ALA A 139 12.26 8.61 -10.43
C ALA A 139 10.90 8.88 -9.77
N TRP A 140 9.98 7.92 -9.82
CA TRP A 140 8.69 7.97 -9.14
C TRP A 140 8.87 7.96 -7.62
N ILE A 141 9.68 7.06 -7.08
CA ILE A 141 9.93 6.93 -5.64
C ILE A 141 10.45 8.25 -5.03
N ASN A 142 11.28 8.98 -5.77
CA ASN A 142 11.90 10.23 -5.29
C ASN A 142 11.23 11.50 -5.85
N GLY A 143 10.11 11.36 -6.58
CA GLY A 143 9.46 12.47 -7.29
C GLY A 143 8.81 13.51 -6.38
N SER A 144 8.61 14.72 -6.92
CA SER A 144 7.73 15.73 -6.30
C SER A 144 6.25 15.34 -6.45
N ASP A 145 5.35 16.03 -5.74
CA ASP A 145 3.90 15.78 -5.87
C ASP A 145 3.41 16.13 -7.27
N GLU A 146 3.94 17.20 -7.86
CA GLU A 146 3.67 17.58 -9.26
C GLU A 146 4.11 16.48 -10.23
N TYR A 147 5.32 15.93 -10.05
CA TYR A 147 5.82 14.83 -10.87
C TYR A 147 4.94 13.59 -10.75
N LEU A 148 4.59 13.20 -9.51
CA LEU A 148 3.76 12.03 -9.24
C LEU A 148 2.36 12.21 -9.84
N SER A 149 1.74 13.38 -9.64
CA SER A 149 0.43 13.71 -10.20
C SER A 149 0.42 13.58 -11.73
N ASP A 150 1.40 14.18 -12.43
CA ASP A 150 1.51 14.09 -13.90
C ASP A 150 1.66 12.64 -14.38
N LYS A 151 2.54 11.86 -13.75
CA LYS A 151 2.81 10.48 -14.16
C LYS A 151 1.64 9.55 -13.86
N LYS A 152 1.00 9.70 -12.69
CA LYS A 152 -0.19 8.93 -12.31
C LYS A 152 -1.36 9.24 -13.22
N HIS A 153 -1.61 10.51 -13.51
CA HIS A 153 -2.67 10.92 -14.42
C HIS A 153 -2.50 10.28 -15.80
N LYS A 154 -1.31 10.42 -16.40
CA LYS A 154 -0.99 9.78 -17.69
C LYS A 154 -1.20 8.26 -17.65
N LEU A 155 -0.73 7.59 -16.59
CA LEU A 155 -0.87 6.15 -16.45
C LEU A 155 -2.34 5.69 -16.37
N LEU A 156 -3.22 6.48 -15.75
CA LEU A 156 -4.62 6.12 -15.51
C LEU A 156 -5.58 6.52 -16.65
N THR A 157 -5.16 7.40 -17.57
CA THR A 157 -6.01 7.91 -18.67
C THR A 157 -5.57 7.49 -20.07
N THR A 158 -4.52 6.68 -20.19
CA THR A 158 -4.03 6.16 -21.48
C THR A 158 -4.55 4.75 -21.71
#